data_AF-A0A382BAQ8-F1
#
_entry.id   AF-A0A382BAQ8-F1
#
_cell.length_a   1.000
_cell.length_b   1.000
_cell.length_c   1.000
_cell.angle_alpha   90.00
_cell.angle_beta   90.00
_cell.angle_gamma   90.00
#
_symmetry.space_group_name_H-M   'P 1'
#
loop_
_entity.id
_entity.type
_entity.pdbx_description
1 polymer ?
#
loop_
_entity_poly.entity_id
_entity_poly.type
_entity_poly.pdbx_seq_one_letter_code
_entity_poly.pdbx_strand_id
1 'polypeptide(L)'
;MLPYILTDNSLTIVVDGKALTMESSNPSFIEAKRLLSEEKYDELPDLFDTPKAVERFAEGNIKVSDGEVSYKGEVIHNHVVGRILDFMREGLPYKPLTRFVEKLMENPSRRAVNELYAFLEHKSMPLTPDGNFLAYKGVRDDFSDWHSGKFGNKVGDVNEMPRNRVCDNASIGCSDGFHAGSLDYARQYGNGGHLMVVEIDPSDVVSVPNDCDCQKLRTCKYKVVSLFEKKLEEPMCDDYGDYEDWDDDSEDDSAFSDESQAAYNAGYEAAKKDLVKYVKSNSQTRDADGRFSKN
;
A
#
# COMPACT_ATOMS: atom_id res chain seq x y z
N MET A 1 38.26 -22.39 0.54
CA MET A 1 37.08 -23.25 0.71
C MET A 1 36.42 -22.86 2.02
N LEU A 2 35.24 -22.24 1.91
CA LEU A 2 34.45 -21.77 3.05
C LEU A 2 33.50 -22.89 3.49
N PRO A 3 33.49 -23.34 4.75
CA PRO A 3 32.51 -24.32 5.21
C PRO A 3 31.10 -23.71 5.15
N TYR A 4 30.17 -24.42 4.51
CA TYR A 4 28.77 -23.98 4.41
C TYR A 4 27.79 -25.16 4.57
N ILE A 5 26.57 -24.84 4.98
CA ILE A 5 25.42 -25.73 5.01
C ILE A 5 24.33 -25.04 4.19
N LEU A 6 24.01 -25.62 3.03
CA LEU A 6 22.91 -25.15 2.19
C LEU A 6 21.73 -26.12 2.34
N THR A 7 20.57 -25.58 2.70
CA THR A 7 19.29 -26.27 2.70
C THR A 7 18.34 -25.58 1.73
N ASP A 8 17.14 -26.14 1.54
CA ASP A 8 16.11 -25.49 0.73
C ASP A 8 15.71 -24.12 1.30
N ASN A 9 15.74 -24.01 2.63
CA ASN A 9 15.19 -22.86 3.36
C ASN A 9 16.26 -21.90 3.92
N SER A 10 17.54 -22.25 3.89
CA SER A 10 18.61 -21.42 4.46
C SER A 10 20.00 -21.79 3.96
N LEU A 11 20.92 -20.86 4.12
CA LEU A 11 22.34 -21.00 3.89
C LEU A 11 23.07 -20.53 5.16
N THR A 12 23.88 -21.41 5.74
CA THR A 12 24.78 -21.07 6.84
C THR A 12 26.22 -21.14 6.36
N ILE A 13 27.02 -20.11 6.64
CA ILE A 13 28.46 -20.09 6.41
C ILE A 13 29.21 -20.00 7.73
N VAL A 14 30.46 -20.50 7.77
CA VAL A 14 31.34 -20.34 8.94
C VAL A 14 32.51 -19.43 8.58
N VAL A 15 32.55 -18.25 9.20
CA VAL A 15 33.61 -17.23 9.03
C VAL A 15 34.25 -16.98 10.39
N ASP A 16 35.58 -17.12 10.50
CA ASP A 16 36.33 -16.90 11.74
C ASP A 16 35.78 -17.64 12.98
N GLY A 17 35.27 -18.86 12.76
CA GLY A 17 34.69 -19.71 13.82
C GLY A 17 33.28 -19.30 14.25
N LYS A 18 32.65 -18.33 13.59
CA LYS A 18 31.25 -17.93 13.82
C LYS A 18 30.36 -18.43 12.68
N ALA A 19 29.24 -19.02 13.04
CA ALA A 19 28.21 -19.38 12.07
C ALA A 19 27.35 -18.15 11.76
N LEU A 20 27.27 -17.78 10.48
CA LEU A 20 26.38 -16.75 9.96
C LEU A 20 25.31 -17.46 9.13
N THR A 21 24.03 -17.21 9.40
CA THR A 21 22.91 -17.89 8.72
C THR A 21 22.03 -16.88 8.00
N MET A 22 21.66 -17.21 6.77
CA MET A 22 20.79 -16.47 5.88
C MET A 22 19.63 -17.36 5.49
N GLU A 23 18.40 -16.90 5.67
CA GLU A 23 17.21 -17.64 5.25
C GLU A 23 16.90 -17.47 3.77
N SER A 24 16.11 -18.38 3.22
CA SER A 24 15.73 -18.39 1.80
C SER A 24 14.86 -17.21 1.38
N SER A 25 14.20 -16.57 2.34
CA SER A 25 13.45 -15.33 2.19
C SER A 25 14.35 -14.09 2.05
N ASN A 26 15.64 -14.19 2.38
CA ASN A 26 16.56 -13.06 2.28
C ASN A 26 16.80 -12.70 0.80
N PRO A 27 16.71 -11.41 0.39
CA PRO A 27 16.92 -11.01 -1.01
C PRO A 27 18.30 -11.43 -1.58
N SER A 28 19.33 -11.45 -0.73
CA SER A 28 20.68 -11.87 -1.09
C SER A 28 20.83 -13.39 -1.25
N PHE A 29 19.80 -14.18 -0.95
CA PHE A 29 19.88 -15.65 -0.98
C PHE A 29 20.07 -16.21 -2.38
N ILE A 30 19.41 -15.62 -3.38
CA ILE A 30 19.59 -16.00 -4.79
C ILE A 30 21.04 -15.73 -5.23
N GLU A 31 21.57 -14.57 -4.85
CA GLU A 31 22.94 -14.18 -5.16
C GLU A 31 23.96 -15.05 -4.43
N ALA A 32 23.71 -15.40 -3.17
CA ALA A 32 24.55 -16.32 -2.42
C ALA A 32 24.61 -17.71 -3.06
N LYS A 33 23.49 -18.24 -3.59
CA LYS A 33 23.48 -19.49 -4.38
C LYS A 33 24.28 -19.36 -5.66
N ARG A 34 24.20 -18.23 -6.36
CA ARG A 34 24.98 -17.95 -7.56
C ARG A 34 26.48 -17.97 -7.25
N LEU A 35 26.92 -17.26 -6.21
CA LEU A 35 28.32 -17.24 -5.79
C LEU A 35 28.84 -18.64 -5.39
N LEU A 36 28.02 -19.46 -4.73
CA LEU A 36 28.36 -20.86 -4.44
C LEU A 36 28.54 -21.68 -5.72
N SER A 37 27.65 -21.51 -6.71
CA SER A 37 27.74 -22.24 -7.99
C SER A 37 28.94 -21.82 -8.86
N GLU A 38 29.39 -20.57 -8.70
CA GLU A 38 30.56 -20.01 -9.38
C GLU A 38 31.87 -20.19 -8.58
N GLU A 39 31.81 -20.87 -7.43
CA GLU A 39 32.94 -21.09 -6.52
C GLU A 39 33.60 -19.80 -5.99
N LYS A 40 32.85 -18.69 -5.95
CA LYS A 40 33.30 -17.37 -5.44
C LYS A 40 33.10 -17.22 -3.94
N TYR A 41 33.77 -18.07 -3.18
CA TYR A 41 33.58 -18.16 -1.72
C TYR A 41 34.01 -16.91 -0.94
N ASP A 42 34.94 -16.12 -1.47
CA ASP A 42 35.51 -14.95 -0.79
C ASP A 42 34.51 -13.77 -0.73
N GLU A 43 33.51 -13.77 -1.62
CA GLU A 43 32.46 -12.74 -1.70
C GLU A 43 31.22 -13.09 -0.85
N LEU A 44 31.11 -14.34 -0.37
CA LEU A 44 29.95 -14.79 0.41
C LEU A 44 29.77 -14.04 1.74
N PRO A 45 30.81 -13.81 2.57
CA PRO A 45 30.64 -13.16 3.88
C PRO A 45 30.01 -11.77 3.82
N ASP A 46 30.26 -11.01 2.75
CA ASP A 46 29.70 -9.67 2.56
C ASP A 46 28.17 -9.69 2.43
N LEU A 47 27.59 -10.79 1.96
CA LEU A 47 26.14 -10.96 1.87
C LEU A 47 25.48 -11.23 3.23
N PHE A 48 26.25 -11.63 4.25
CA PHE A 48 25.74 -11.91 5.61
C PHE A 48 25.89 -10.71 6.56
N ASP A 49 26.63 -9.67 6.18
CA ASP A 49 26.77 -8.42 6.94
C ASP A 49 25.65 -7.42 6.57
N THR A 50 24.43 -7.82 6.95
CA THR A 50 23.15 -7.18 6.56
C THR A 50 22.79 -5.89 7.36
N PRO A 51 23.74 -5.01 7.70
CA PRO A 51 23.43 -3.57 7.79
C PRO A 51 23.92 -2.76 6.58
N LYS A 52 24.70 -3.34 5.66
CA LYS A 52 25.28 -2.63 4.49
C LYS A 52 24.60 -2.92 3.15
N ALA A 53 23.66 -3.86 3.10
CA ALA A 53 22.91 -4.20 1.90
C ALA A 53 21.73 -3.24 1.63
N VAL A 54 21.92 -1.93 1.80
CA VAL A 54 21.08 -0.97 1.09
C VAL A 54 21.68 -0.89 -0.30
N GLU A 55 21.08 -1.63 -1.23
CA GLU A 55 21.50 -1.73 -2.62
C GLU A 55 21.87 -0.34 -3.18
N ARG A 56 23.00 -0.26 -3.91
CA ARG A 56 23.28 0.88 -4.79
C ARG A 56 22.24 0.87 -5.92
N PHE A 57 21.07 1.42 -5.65
CA PHE A 57 19.97 1.50 -6.59
C PHE A 57 19.96 2.88 -7.26
N ALA A 58 19.81 2.89 -8.57
CA ALA A 58 19.62 4.12 -9.33
C ALA A 58 18.61 3.84 -10.45
N GLU A 59 17.41 4.40 -10.34
CA GLU A 59 16.38 4.35 -11.37
C GLU A 59 15.84 5.77 -11.55
N GLY A 60 15.91 6.28 -12.79
CA GLY A 60 15.50 7.64 -13.11
C GLY A 60 16.32 8.69 -12.36
N ASN A 61 15.62 9.56 -11.63
CA ASN A 61 16.22 10.63 -10.82
C ASN A 61 16.47 10.20 -9.37
N ILE A 62 16.01 9.01 -8.97
CA ILE A 62 16.16 8.48 -7.62
C ILE A 62 17.45 7.66 -7.51
N LYS A 63 18.22 7.93 -6.45
CA LYS A 63 19.37 7.11 -6.07
C LYS A 63 19.27 6.73 -4.61
N VAL A 64 19.57 5.48 -4.31
CA VAL A 64 19.66 4.96 -2.94
C VAL A 64 21.09 4.51 -2.69
N SER A 65 21.71 5.07 -1.65
CA SER A 65 23.09 4.77 -1.26
C SER A 65 23.29 5.09 0.21
N ASP A 66 24.03 4.25 0.93
CA ASP A 66 24.42 4.47 2.32
C ASP A 66 23.23 4.73 3.27
N GLY A 67 22.08 4.10 2.99
CA GLY A 67 20.85 4.29 3.78
C GLY A 67 20.13 5.61 3.52
N GLU A 68 20.52 6.35 2.48
CA GLU A 68 19.87 7.59 2.07
C GLU A 68 19.25 7.45 0.68
N VAL A 69 18.14 8.16 0.48
CA VAL A 69 17.47 8.29 -0.83
C VAL A 69 17.66 9.74 -1.30
N SER A 70 18.12 9.93 -2.52
CA SER A 70 18.30 11.25 -3.15
C SER A 70 17.52 11.37 -4.45
N TYR A 71 17.03 12.56 -4.75
CA TYR A 71 16.40 12.92 -6.01
C TYR A 71 17.20 14.02 -6.69
N LYS A 72 17.65 13.79 -7.93
CA LYS A 72 18.51 14.73 -8.69
C LYS A 72 19.78 15.18 -7.92
N GLY A 73 20.27 14.34 -7.01
CA GLY A 73 21.46 14.61 -6.19
C GLY A 73 21.19 15.35 -4.88
N GLU A 74 19.94 15.70 -4.58
CA GLU A 74 19.54 16.24 -3.27
C GLU A 74 18.99 15.12 -2.40
N VAL A 75 19.52 14.97 -1.18
CA VAL A 75 19.02 13.97 -0.22
C VAL A 75 17.60 14.35 0.21
N ILE A 76 16.72 13.35 0.21
CA ILE A 76 15.34 13.50 0.64
C ILE A 76 15.20 12.90 2.05
N HIS A 77 14.68 13.71 2.97
CA HIS A 77 14.36 13.27 4.32
C HIS A 77 12.84 13.31 4.52
N ASN A 78 12.16 12.17 4.36
CA ASN A 78 10.72 12.05 4.60
C ASN A 78 10.34 10.61 5.03
N HIS A 79 9.11 10.43 5.52
CA HIS A 79 8.60 9.11 5.95
C HIS A 79 8.55 8.08 4.80
N VAL A 80 8.31 8.52 3.56
CA VAL A 80 8.27 7.64 2.38
C VAL A 80 9.64 7.05 2.08
N VAL A 81 10.74 7.78 2.36
CA VAL A 81 12.11 7.30 2.22
C VAL A 81 12.41 6.14 3.15
N GLY A 82 11.99 6.23 4.43
CA GLY A 82 12.07 5.10 5.35
C GLY A 82 11.38 3.86 4.78
N ARG A 83 10.14 4.03 4.32
CA ARG A 83 9.36 2.94 3.70
C ARG A 83 10.01 2.35 2.44
N ILE A 84 10.64 3.18 1.61
CA ILE A 84 11.41 2.70 0.44
C ILE A 84 12.57 1.81 0.91
N LEU A 85 13.34 2.27 1.89
CA LEU A 85 14.47 1.53 2.43
C LEU A 85 14.03 0.23 3.11
N ASP A 86 12.90 0.24 3.82
CA ASP A 86 12.29 -0.95 4.42
C ASP A 86 11.92 -1.96 3.34
N PHE A 87 11.17 -1.52 2.33
CA PHE A 87 10.74 -2.39 1.23
C PHE A 87 11.93 -2.95 0.45
N MET A 88 12.98 -2.17 0.22
CA MET A 88 14.20 -2.66 -0.40
C MET A 88 14.92 -3.71 0.47
N ARG A 89 15.04 -3.46 1.79
CA ARG A 89 15.68 -4.40 2.74
C ARG A 89 14.91 -5.72 2.85
N GLU A 90 13.59 -5.66 2.79
CA GLU A 90 12.69 -6.82 2.87
C GLU A 90 12.46 -7.50 1.51
N GLY A 91 13.02 -6.98 0.41
CA GLY A 91 12.80 -7.51 -0.93
C GLY A 91 11.39 -7.30 -1.48
N LEU A 92 10.62 -6.38 -0.89
CA LEU A 92 9.26 -6.04 -1.28
C LEU A 92 9.22 -5.09 -2.50
N PRO A 93 8.08 -5.00 -3.21
CA PRO A 93 7.93 -4.11 -4.38
C PRO A 93 8.05 -2.60 -4.02
N TYR A 94 9.23 -2.02 -4.16
CA TYR A 94 9.49 -0.61 -3.83
C TYR A 94 9.31 0.37 -5.02
N LYS A 95 9.23 -0.10 -6.26
CA LYS A 95 9.14 0.76 -7.46
C LYS A 95 7.95 1.73 -7.49
N PRO A 96 6.75 1.36 -7.00
CA PRO A 96 5.65 2.33 -6.87
C PRO A 96 5.99 3.49 -5.95
N LEU A 97 6.73 3.24 -4.86
CA LEU A 97 7.16 4.27 -3.91
C LEU A 97 8.18 5.22 -4.55
N THR A 98 9.15 4.69 -5.31
CA THR A 98 10.16 5.55 -5.97
C THR A 98 9.51 6.45 -7.03
N ARG A 99 8.59 5.92 -7.84
CA ARG A 99 7.81 6.70 -8.82
C ARG A 99 6.92 7.76 -8.16
N PHE A 100 6.30 7.40 -7.04
CA PHE A 100 5.53 8.35 -6.24
C PHE A 100 6.42 9.52 -5.79
N VAL A 101 7.61 9.24 -5.28
CA VAL A 101 8.56 10.29 -4.87
C VAL A 101 8.99 11.14 -6.06
N GLU A 102 9.27 10.54 -7.22
CA GLU A 102 9.60 11.32 -8.43
C GLU A 102 8.50 12.31 -8.80
N LYS A 103 7.24 11.84 -8.90
CA LYS A 103 6.09 12.70 -9.21
C LYS A 103 5.83 13.75 -8.15
N LEU A 104 6.02 13.39 -6.88
CA LEU A 104 5.89 14.32 -5.78
C LEU A 104 6.92 15.44 -5.89
N MET A 105 8.17 15.11 -6.21
CA MET A 105 9.24 16.10 -6.37
C MET A 105 9.09 16.93 -7.67
N GLU A 106 8.27 16.50 -8.62
CA GLU A 106 7.86 17.29 -9.78
C GLU A 106 6.75 18.31 -9.47
N ASN A 107 6.13 18.23 -8.28
CA ASN A 107 5.12 19.18 -7.86
C ASN A 107 5.73 20.60 -7.75
N PRO A 108 5.20 21.60 -8.46
CA PRO A 108 5.79 22.95 -8.49
C PRO A 108 5.67 23.69 -7.15
N SER A 109 4.84 23.19 -6.22
CA SER A 109 4.65 23.79 -4.90
C SER A 109 5.43 23.02 -3.83
N ARG A 110 6.54 23.61 -3.38
CA ARG A 110 7.30 23.11 -2.21
C ARG A 110 6.43 22.94 -0.96
N ARG A 111 5.40 23.80 -0.81
CA ARG A 111 4.42 23.67 0.27
C ARG A 111 3.60 22.38 0.12
N ALA A 112 3.05 22.13 -1.07
CA ALA A 112 2.24 20.94 -1.32
C ALA A 112 3.05 19.66 -1.13
N VAL A 113 4.33 19.67 -1.53
CA VAL A 113 5.27 18.56 -1.27
C VAL A 113 5.35 18.25 0.23
N ASN A 114 5.62 19.27 1.05
CA ASN A 114 5.73 19.10 2.50
C ASN A 114 4.42 18.68 3.17
N GLU A 115 3.31 19.26 2.72
CA GLU A 115 1.97 18.98 3.25
C GLU A 115 1.52 17.54 2.91
N LEU A 116 1.77 17.08 1.67
CA LEU A 116 1.42 15.74 1.25
C LEU A 116 2.28 14.67 1.93
N TYR A 117 3.52 14.98 2.32
CA TYR A 117 4.31 14.10 3.19
C TYR A 117 3.59 13.80 4.51
N ALA A 118 3.16 14.85 5.21
CA ALA A 118 2.48 14.70 6.49
C ALA A 118 1.12 13.99 6.34
N PHE A 119 0.40 14.26 5.24
CA PHE A 119 -0.87 13.60 4.96
C PHE A 119 -0.74 12.07 4.84
N LEU A 120 0.29 11.59 4.15
CA LEU A 120 0.47 10.16 3.88
C LEU A 120 0.95 9.37 5.08
N GLU A 121 1.74 9.98 5.97
CA GLU A 121 2.17 9.38 7.25
C GLU A 121 0.97 8.96 8.12
N HIS A 122 -0.13 9.71 8.05
CA HIS A 122 -1.29 9.48 8.90
C HIS A 122 -2.41 8.64 8.28
N LYS A 123 -2.42 8.44 6.96
CA LYS A 123 -3.61 7.94 6.24
C LYS A 123 -3.40 6.71 5.36
N SER A 124 -2.16 6.19 5.22
CA SER A 124 -1.83 4.95 4.49
C SER A 124 -2.62 4.80 3.18
N MET A 125 -2.47 5.74 2.25
CA MET A 125 -3.20 5.69 0.98
C MET A 125 -2.57 4.66 0.03
N PRO A 126 -3.35 3.77 -0.60
CA PRO A 126 -2.82 2.81 -1.57
C PRO A 126 -2.15 3.51 -2.75
N LEU A 127 -0.97 3.02 -3.13
CA LEU A 127 -0.27 3.47 -4.32
C LEU A 127 -0.61 2.59 -5.53
N THR A 128 -0.65 3.22 -6.69
CA THR A 128 -0.74 2.56 -7.98
C THR A 128 0.66 2.19 -8.50
N PRO A 129 0.79 1.23 -9.44
CA PRO A 129 2.08 0.90 -10.05
C PRO A 129 2.83 2.09 -10.65
N ASP A 130 2.11 3.10 -11.11
CA ASP A 130 2.66 4.30 -11.77
C ASP A 130 3.02 5.43 -10.78
N GLY A 131 2.95 5.17 -9.47
CA GLY A 131 3.28 6.16 -8.44
C GLY A 131 2.20 7.21 -8.17
N ASN A 132 0.99 7.04 -8.72
CA ASN A 132 -0.19 7.77 -8.25
C ASN A 132 -0.71 7.15 -6.95
N PHE A 133 -1.56 7.86 -6.22
CA PHE A 133 -2.23 7.32 -5.03
C PHE A 133 -3.75 7.35 -5.19
N LEU A 134 -4.42 6.42 -4.53
CA LEU A 134 -5.87 6.34 -4.49
C LEU A 134 -6.40 7.15 -3.32
N ALA A 135 -7.51 7.84 -3.52
CA ALA A 135 -8.23 8.59 -2.52
C ALA A 135 -9.75 8.46 -2.70
N TYR A 136 -10.50 8.99 -1.74
CA TYR A 136 -11.95 8.88 -1.73
C TYR A 136 -12.62 10.23 -1.98
N LYS A 137 -13.74 10.20 -2.71
CA LYS A 137 -14.53 11.38 -3.04
C LYS A 137 -16.02 11.10 -2.96
N GLY A 138 -16.73 11.78 -2.06
CA GLY A 138 -18.19 11.80 -2.04
C GLY A 138 -18.75 12.65 -3.19
N VAL A 139 -19.81 12.17 -3.84
CA VAL A 139 -20.50 12.82 -4.97
C VAL A 139 -22.01 12.68 -4.80
N ARG A 140 -22.81 13.41 -5.58
CA ARG A 140 -24.28 13.32 -5.55
C ARG A 140 -24.78 12.05 -6.22
N ASP A 141 -26.07 11.76 -6.05
CA ASP A 141 -26.77 10.61 -6.66
C ASP A 141 -26.68 10.60 -8.19
N ASP A 142 -26.60 11.78 -8.81
CA ASP A 142 -26.42 11.94 -10.26
C ASP A 142 -24.94 11.90 -10.70
N PHE A 143 -24.03 11.55 -9.79
CA PHE A 143 -22.57 11.55 -9.93
C PHE A 143 -21.93 12.95 -10.12
N SER A 144 -22.67 14.04 -9.92
CA SER A 144 -22.09 15.38 -9.97
C SER A 144 -21.36 15.76 -8.67
N ASP A 145 -20.40 16.68 -8.76
CA ASP A 145 -19.67 17.19 -7.59
C ASP A 145 -20.57 18.02 -6.65
N TRP A 146 -20.32 17.93 -5.35
CA TRP A 146 -21.14 18.61 -4.34
C TRP A 146 -21.14 20.14 -4.43
N HIS A 147 -20.01 20.74 -4.85
CA HIS A 147 -19.81 22.18 -4.81
C HIS A 147 -20.48 22.90 -5.99
N SER A 148 -20.15 22.48 -7.22
CA SER A 148 -20.61 23.14 -8.43
C SER A 148 -21.78 22.44 -9.13
N GLY A 149 -21.91 21.11 -8.96
CA GLY A 149 -22.84 20.28 -9.71
C GLY A 149 -22.55 20.23 -11.22
N LYS A 150 -21.33 20.55 -11.64
CA LYS A 150 -20.94 20.67 -13.06
C LYS A 150 -19.99 19.58 -13.51
N PHE A 151 -19.22 19.01 -12.60
CA PHE A 151 -18.24 17.97 -12.91
C PHE A 151 -18.84 16.60 -12.65
N GLY A 152 -18.87 15.77 -13.69
CA GLY A 152 -19.27 14.37 -13.59
C GLY A 152 -18.18 13.53 -12.93
N ASN A 153 -18.58 12.51 -12.17
CA ASN A 153 -17.67 11.61 -11.46
C ASN A 153 -18.05 10.15 -11.70
N LYS A 154 -18.43 9.80 -12.92
CA LYS A 154 -18.61 8.40 -13.30
C LYS A 154 -17.26 7.74 -13.46
N VAL A 155 -17.21 6.42 -13.32
CA VAL A 155 -15.97 5.65 -13.52
C VAL A 155 -15.42 5.92 -14.92
N GLY A 156 -14.14 6.30 -14.98
CA GLY A 156 -13.44 6.71 -16.20
C GLY A 156 -13.35 8.21 -16.42
N ASP A 157 -14.16 9.03 -15.72
CA ASP A 157 -14.12 10.48 -15.85
C ASP A 157 -12.77 11.04 -15.35
N VAL A 158 -12.23 12.01 -16.09
CA VAL A 158 -11.04 12.78 -15.71
C VAL A 158 -11.45 14.22 -15.54
N ASN A 159 -11.28 14.74 -14.33
CA ASN A 159 -11.61 16.12 -14.00
C ASN A 159 -10.34 16.92 -13.80
N GLU A 160 -10.25 18.05 -14.48
CA GLU A 160 -9.06 18.92 -14.51
C GLU A 160 -9.48 20.39 -14.49
N MET A 161 -8.72 21.22 -13.76
CA MET A 161 -8.81 22.66 -13.82
C MET A 161 -7.41 23.29 -13.78
N PRO A 162 -7.22 24.53 -14.27
CA PRO A 162 -5.93 25.19 -14.14
C PRO A 162 -5.50 25.29 -12.68
N ARG A 163 -4.25 24.90 -12.38
CA ARG A 163 -3.73 24.83 -11.00
C ARG A 163 -3.89 26.14 -10.23
N ASN A 164 -3.73 27.28 -10.89
CA ASN A 164 -3.90 28.61 -10.30
C ASN A 164 -5.37 28.97 -9.96
N ARG A 165 -6.32 28.08 -10.22
CA ARG A 165 -7.72 28.17 -9.79
C ARG A 165 -8.01 27.35 -8.53
N VAL A 166 -7.00 26.65 -8.01
CA VAL A 166 -7.08 25.89 -6.76
C VAL A 166 -6.44 26.70 -5.65
N CYS A 167 -7.09 26.78 -4.50
CA CYS A 167 -6.56 27.50 -3.34
C CYS A 167 -5.38 26.75 -2.72
N ASP A 168 -4.23 27.42 -2.63
CA ASP A 168 -2.97 26.92 -2.07
C ASP A 168 -2.80 27.26 -0.57
N ASN A 169 -3.76 27.96 0.03
CA ASN A 169 -3.74 28.32 1.44
C ASN A 169 -4.33 27.19 2.30
N ALA A 170 -3.47 26.41 2.95
CA ALA A 170 -3.82 25.31 3.84
C ALA A 170 -4.61 25.73 5.09
N SER A 171 -4.55 27.00 5.50
CA SER A 171 -5.34 27.51 6.63
C SER A 171 -6.82 27.73 6.30
N ILE A 172 -7.18 27.69 5.01
CA ILE A 172 -8.58 27.76 4.57
C ILE A 172 -9.08 26.34 4.32
N GLY A 173 -10.14 25.98 5.05
CA GLY A 173 -10.60 24.61 5.09
C GLY A 173 -11.40 24.14 3.89
N CYS A 174 -12.41 24.89 3.49
CA CYS A 174 -13.19 24.65 2.28
C CYS A 174 -12.96 25.80 1.31
N SER A 175 -12.34 25.53 0.17
CA SER A 175 -12.02 26.55 -0.82
C SER A 175 -12.04 25.96 -2.24
N ASP A 176 -11.69 26.77 -3.23
CA ASP A 176 -11.66 26.35 -4.62
C ASP A 176 -10.63 25.22 -4.83
N GLY A 177 -11.05 24.19 -5.54
CA GLY A 177 -10.25 23.00 -5.79
C GLY A 177 -11.10 21.73 -5.82
N PHE A 178 -10.54 20.67 -6.39
CA PHE A 178 -11.15 19.36 -6.23
C PHE A 178 -10.72 18.74 -4.91
N HIS A 179 -11.72 18.41 -4.09
CA HIS A 179 -11.50 17.71 -2.83
C HIS A 179 -11.58 16.20 -3.00
N ALA A 180 -10.62 15.53 -2.40
CA ALA A 180 -10.57 14.09 -2.14
C ALA A 180 -9.85 13.87 -0.80
N GLY A 181 -9.96 12.69 -0.21
CA GLY A 181 -9.37 12.45 1.09
C GLY A 181 -9.42 11.01 1.56
N SER A 182 -9.29 10.85 2.87
CA SER A 182 -9.49 9.57 3.54
C SER A 182 -10.93 9.09 3.40
N LEU A 183 -11.13 7.79 3.65
CA LEU A 183 -12.45 7.18 3.65
C LEU A 183 -13.39 7.88 4.65
N ASP A 184 -12.88 8.17 5.86
CA ASP A 184 -13.66 8.79 6.93
C ASP A 184 -14.12 10.20 6.56
N TYR A 185 -13.26 10.98 5.90
CA TYR A 185 -13.64 12.29 5.38
C TYR A 185 -14.73 12.17 4.30
N ALA A 186 -14.52 11.29 3.33
CA ALA A 186 -15.43 11.18 2.19
C ALA A 186 -16.81 10.63 2.58
N ARG A 187 -16.89 9.79 3.62
CA ARG A 187 -18.16 9.28 4.19
C ARG A 187 -19.05 10.36 4.79
N GLN A 188 -18.47 11.47 5.26
CA GLN A 188 -19.25 12.60 5.79
C GLN A 188 -20.05 13.31 4.68
N TYR A 189 -19.69 13.09 3.40
CA TYR A 189 -20.36 13.64 2.23
C TYR A 189 -21.21 12.57 1.54
N GLY A 190 -22.29 12.17 2.20
CA GLY A 190 -23.09 11.00 1.79
C GLY A 190 -24.57 11.01 2.20
N ASN A 191 -25.20 12.18 2.33
CA ASN A 191 -26.66 12.30 2.58
C ASN A 191 -27.51 11.87 1.35
N GLY A 192 -27.23 10.70 0.76
CA GLY A 192 -27.94 10.13 -0.39
C GLY A 192 -27.04 9.70 -1.56
N GLY A 193 -25.85 10.29 -1.68
CA GLY A 193 -25.00 10.17 -2.87
C GLY A 193 -24.06 8.97 -2.92
N HIS A 194 -23.11 9.01 -3.87
CA HIS A 194 -22.14 7.94 -4.10
C HIS A 194 -20.76 8.27 -3.54
N LEU A 195 -20.01 7.23 -3.17
CA LEU A 195 -18.62 7.34 -2.78
C LEU A 195 -17.75 6.78 -3.91
N MET A 196 -16.82 7.58 -4.40
CA MET A 196 -15.95 7.23 -5.51
C MET A 196 -14.51 7.02 -5.04
N VAL A 197 -13.81 6.08 -5.67
CA VAL A 197 -12.35 5.96 -5.60
C VAL A 197 -11.76 6.76 -6.76
N VAL A 198 -10.83 7.65 -6.44
CA VAL A 198 -10.13 8.51 -7.38
C VAL A 198 -8.64 8.26 -7.33
N GLU A 199 -8.01 8.30 -8.49
CA GLU A 199 -6.56 8.24 -8.66
C GLU A 199 -6.01 9.66 -8.86
N ILE A 200 -4.98 10.01 -8.10
CA ILE A 200 -4.40 11.36 -8.06
C ILE A 200 -2.89 11.28 -8.27
N ASP A 201 -2.40 12.11 -9.19
CA ASP A 201 -0.96 12.32 -9.36
C ASP A 201 -0.44 13.27 -8.27
N PRO A 202 0.64 12.91 -7.54
CA PRO A 202 1.20 13.77 -6.50
C PRO A 202 1.63 15.15 -7.00
N SER A 203 1.98 15.30 -8.29
CA SER A 203 2.32 16.58 -8.90
C SER A 203 1.13 17.54 -9.03
N ASP A 204 -0.10 17.00 -9.08
CA ASP A 204 -1.35 17.76 -9.23
C ASP A 204 -1.93 18.22 -7.88
N VAL A 205 -1.39 17.75 -6.75
CA VAL A 205 -1.81 18.21 -5.42
C VAL A 205 -1.37 19.65 -5.18
N VAL A 206 -2.29 20.48 -4.68
CA VAL A 206 -2.08 21.93 -4.50
C VAL A 206 -1.92 22.30 -3.04
N SER A 207 -2.72 21.71 -2.15
CA SER A 207 -2.58 21.90 -0.70
C SER A 207 -3.30 20.80 0.07
N VAL A 208 -2.85 20.55 1.31
CA VAL A 208 -3.54 19.72 2.30
C VAL A 208 -4.04 20.66 3.40
N PRO A 209 -5.36 20.95 3.47
CA PRO A 209 -5.93 21.76 4.53
C PRO A 209 -5.59 21.25 5.94
N ASN A 210 -5.31 22.18 6.86
CA ASN A 210 -5.06 21.87 8.27
C ASN A 210 -6.35 21.54 9.04
N ASP A 211 -7.52 21.92 8.50
CA ASP A 211 -8.80 21.57 9.09
C ASP A 211 -9.14 20.12 8.78
N CYS A 212 -9.87 19.46 9.68
CA CYS A 212 -10.24 18.05 9.58
C CYS A 212 -9.06 17.08 9.74
N ASP A 213 -8.11 17.32 10.64
CA ASP A 213 -7.00 16.40 10.98
C ASP A 213 -6.24 15.87 9.76
N CYS A 214 -6.02 16.74 8.76
CA CYS A 214 -5.40 16.39 7.48
C CYS A 214 -6.09 15.18 6.82
N GLN A 215 -7.42 15.12 6.83
CA GLN A 215 -8.17 14.01 6.21
C GLN A 215 -8.55 14.29 4.75
N LYS A 216 -8.34 15.50 4.22
CA LYS A 216 -8.63 15.88 2.84
C LYS A 216 -7.46 16.60 2.19
N LEU A 217 -7.44 16.63 0.87
CA LEU A 217 -6.51 17.39 0.06
C LEU A 217 -7.25 18.15 -1.06
N ARG A 218 -6.57 19.15 -1.62
CA ARG A 218 -6.97 19.89 -2.82
C ARG A 218 -6.06 19.51 -3.98
N THR A 219 -6.65 19.07 -5.08
CA THR A 219 -5.94 18.76 -6.34
C THR A 219 -6.51 19.56 -7.51
N CYS A 220 -5.68 19.83 -8.52
CA CYS A 220 -6.14 20.39 -9.80
C CYS A 220 -6.61 19.32 -10.79
N LYS A 221 -6.26 18.04 -10.58
CA LYS A 221 -6.62 16.94 -11.47
C LYS A 221 -6.78 15.61 -10.73
N TYR A 222 -7.73 14.80 -11.17
CA TYR A 222 -7.88 13.40 -10.74
C TYR A 222 -8.65 12.59 -11.78
N LYS A 223 -8.56 11.27 -11.69
CA LYS A 223 -9.34 10.32 -12.47
C LYS A 223 -10.23 9.49 -11.55
N VAL A 224 -11.48 9.27 -11.93
CA VAL A 224 -12.38 8.37 -11.21
C VAL A 224 -12.12 6.94 -11.68
N VAL A 225 -11.75 6.05 -10.76
CA VAL A 225 -11.33 4.68 -11.10
C VAL A 225 -12.32 3.61 -10.66
N SER A 226 -13.13 3.87 -9.63
CA SER A 226 -14.13 2.90 -9.17
C SER A 226 -15.25 3.55 -8.38
N LEU A 227 -16.44 2.93 -8.41
CA LEU A 227 -17.50 3.17 -7.43
C LEU A 227 -17.18 2.34 -6.18
N PHE A 228 -17.20 2.99 -5.02
CA PHE A 228 -16.91 2.32 -3.75
C PHE A 228 -18.18 1.63 -3.23
N GLU A 229 -18.40 0.38 -3.60
CA GLU A 229 -19.52 -0.44 -3.10
C GLU A 229 -19.13 -1.24 -1.83
N LYS A 230 -17.84 -1.39 -1.52
CA LYS A 230 -17.30 -2.08 -0.34
C LYS A 230 -15.92 -1.51 0.02
N LYS A 231 -15.49 -1.65 1.29
CA LYS A 231 -14.16 -1.22 1.80
C LYS A 231 -13.08 -1.66 0.78
N LEU A 232 -12.19 -0.75 0.36
CA LEU A 232 -10.93 -1.17 -0.25
C LEU A 232 -10.25 -1.98 0.85
N GLU A 233 -10.22 -3.31 0.69
CA GLU A 233 -9.34 -4.13 1.50
C GLU A 233 -7.93 -3.55 1.32
N GLU A 234 -7.19 -3.51 2.44
CA GLU A 234 -5.80 -3.06 2.43
C GLU A 234 -5.07 -3.75 1.28
N PRO A 235 -4.15 -3.05 0.58
CA PRO A 235 -3.53 -3.61 -0.61
C PRO A 235 -2.87 -4.94 -0.29
N MET A 236 -3.49 -6.03 -0.75
CA MET A 236 -2.88 -7.36 -0.77
C MET A 236 -1.98 -7.46 -2.00
N CYS A 237 -0.69 -7.65 -1.74
CA CYS A 237 0.10 -8.53 -2.57
C CYS A 237 -0.33 -9.95 -2.17
N ASP A 238 -1.04 -10.67 -3.05
CA ASP A 238 -1.79 -11.89 -2.71
C ASP A 238 -0.94 -13.18 -2.61
N ASP A 239 0.34 -13.10 -2.28
CA ASP A 239 1.12 -14.30 -2.00
C ASP A 239 1.96 -14.06 -0.76
N TYR A 240 2.04 -15.06 0.12
CA TYR A 240 2.64 -15.08 1.47
C TYR A 240 1.68 -14.85 2.67
N GLY A 241 1.09 -15.97 3.12
CA GLY A 241 1.35 -16.57 4.43
C GLY A 241 0.94 -15.79 5.69
N ASP A 242 -0.10 -16.30 6.38
CA ASP A 242 -0.44 -16.00 7.77
C ASP A 242 0.80 -15.95 8.68
N TYR A 243 1.00 -14.82 9.35
CA TYR A 243 1.72 -14.77 10.62
C TYR A 243 0.79 -14.16 11.66
N GLU A 244 0.48 -14.97 12.67
CA GLU A 244 -0.26 -14.58 13.87
C GLU A 244 0.51 -13.49 14.61
N ASP A 245 -0.13 -12.33 14.79
CA ASP A 245 0.35 -11.30 15.70
C ASP A 245 -0.17 -11.59 17.11
N TRP A 246 0.78 -11.68 18.04
CA TRP A 246 0.55 -11.82 19.47
C TRP A 246 0.34 -10.41 20.04
N ASP A 247 -0.90 -10.04 20.33
CA ASP A 247 -1.17 -8.88 21.18
C ASP A 247 -1.42 -9.33 22.62
N ASP A 248 -0.45 -8.98 23.47
CA ASP A 248 -0.51 -9.04 24.93
C ASP A 248 -1.06 -7.71 25.47
N ASP A 249 -2.12 -7.83 26.25
CA ASP A 249 -2.64 -6.95 27.30
C ASP A 249 -3.05 -5.49 26.97
N SER A 250 -4.38 -5.30 26.90
CA SER A 250 -5.02 -4.25 27.70
C SER A 250 -6.43 -4.66 28.17
N GLU A 251 -6.59 -4.74 29.48
CA GLU A 251 -7.82 -5.01 30.24
C GLU A 251 -8.96 -4.03 29.86
N ASP A 252 -10.13 -4.56 29.47
CA ASP A 252 -11.42 -3.86 29.60
C ASP A 252 -12.56 -4.87 29.86
N ASP A 253 -12.88 -5.03 31.14
CA ASP A 253 -14.03 -5.78 31.63
C ASP A 253 -15.34 -5.09 31.19
N SER A 254 -15.97 -5.59 30.11
CA SER A 254 -17.38 -5.34 29.86
C SER A 254 -18.15 -6.64 29.58
N ALA A 255 -18.95 -7.04 30.57
CA ALA A 255 -19.75 -8.25 30.57
C ALA A 255 -20.76 -8.28 29.40
N PHE A 256 -20.49 -9.12 28.40
CA PHE A 256 -21.44 -9.50 27.35
C PHE A 256 -22.52 -10.42 27.94
N SER A 257 -23.80 -10.12 27.69
CA SER A 257 -24.93 -10.90 28.21
C SER A 257 -25.15 -12.21 27.44
N ASP A 258 -25.54 -13.28 28.13
CA ASP A 258 -25.77 -14.65 27.60
C ASP A 258 -26.67 -14.72 26.35
N GLU A 259 -27.58 -13.77 26.18
CA GLU A 259 -28.49 -13.72 25.02
C GLU A 259 -27.78 -13.38 23.70
N SER A 260 -26.71 -12.60 23.76
CA SER A 260 -25.94 -12.17 22.58
C SER A 260 -25.04 -13.28 22.02
N GLN A 261 -24.50 -14.14 22.90
CA GLN A 261 -23.70 -15.31 22.50
C GLN A 261 -24.58 -16.39 21.83
N ALA A 262 -25.82 -16.56 22.30
CA ALA A 262 -26.76 -17.51 21.72
C ALA A 262 -27.15 -17.11 20.28
N ALA A 263 -27.38 -15.82 20.03
CA ALA A 263 -27.67 -15.31 18.69
C ALA A 263 -26.48 -15.46 17.73
N TYR A 264 -25.26 -15.19 18.22
CA TYR A 264 -24.03 -15.38 17.44
C TYR A 264 -23.81 -16.85 17.06
N ASN A 265 -23.94 -17.76 18.03
CA ASN A 265 -23.78 -19.20 17.78
C ASN A 265 -24.84 -19.75 16.83
N ALA A 266 -26.09 -19.26 16.92
CA ALA A 266 -27.16 -19.65 16.01
C ALA A 266 -26.88 -19.19 14.57
N GLY A 267 -26.39 -17.97 14.37
CA GLY A 267 -25.98 -17.46 13.06
C GLY A 267 -24.80 -18.23 12.46
N TYR A 268 -23.80 -18.54 13.28
CA TYR A 268 -22.63 -19.31 12.88
C TYR A 268 -22.97 -20.74 12.42
N GLU A 269 -23.85 -21.43 13.14
CA GLU A 269 -24.32 -22.77 12.76
C GLU A 269 -25.22 -22.76 11.51
N ALA A 270 -26.00 -21.69 11.28
CA ALA A 270 -26.76 -21.52 10.06
C ALA A 270 -25.83 -21.34 8.85
N ALA A 271 -24.81 -20.48 8.98
CA ALA A 271 -23.82 -20.25 7.94
C ALA A 271 -23.03 -21.51 7.57
N LYS A 272 -22.61 -22.31 8.57
CA LYS A 272 -21.96 -23.62 8.33
C LYS A 272 -22.85 -24.57 7.52
N LYS A 273 -24.14 -24.65 7.84
CA LYS A 273 -25.08 -25.52 7.11
C LYS A 273 -25.28 -25.07 5.67
N ASP A 274 -25.34 -23.77 5.43
CA ASP A 274 -25.49 -23.23 4.08
C ASP A 274 -24.22 -23.39 3.24
N LEU A 275 -23.03 -23.28 3.86
CA LEU A 275 -21.76 -23.58 3.22
C LEU A 275 -21.67 -25.06 2.80
N VAL A 276 -22.07 -25.98 3.69
CA VAL A 276 -22.09 -27.42 3.39
C VAL A 276 -23.11 -27.75 2.28
N LYS A 277 -24.26 -27.07 2.23
CA LYS A 277 -25.23 -27.23 1.14
C LYS A 277 -24.66 -26.72 -0.19
N TYR A 278 -24.02 -25.56 -0.20
CA TYR A 278 -23.40 -24.98 -1.39
C TYR A 278 -22.28 -25.87 -1.95
N VAL A 279 -21.41 -26.39 -1.08
CA VAL A 279 -20.35 -27.33 -1.48
C VAL A 279 -20.95 -28.64 -2.03
N LYS A 280 -22.05 -29.13 -1.45
CA LYS A 280 -22.74 -30.31 -1.96
C LYS A 280 -23.46 -30.06 -3.29
N SER A 281 -24.00 -28.86 -3.53
CA SER A 281 -24.67 -28.53 -4.79
C SER A 281 -23.72 -28.22 -5.93
N ASN A 282 -22.49 -27.77 -5.64
CA ASN A 282 -21.49 -27.36 -6.64
C ASN A 282 -20.28 -28.31 -6.76
N SER A 283 -20.32 -29.49 -6.14
CA SER A 283 -19.30 -30.52 -6.34
C SER A 283 -19.43 -31.13 -7.75
N GLN A 284 -18.62 -30.63 -8.70
CA GLN A 284 -18.42 -31.31 -9.97
C GLN A 284 -17.48 -32.50 -9.75
N THR A 285 -17.99 -33.72 -9.96
CA THR A 285 -17.18 -34.94 -9.88
C THR A 285 -16.20 -34.99 -11.06
N ARG A 286 -14.92 -35.22 -10.75
CA ARG A 286 -13.86 -35.47 -11.73
C ARG A 286 -13.69 -36.98 -11.94
N ASP A 287 -13.39 -37.40 -13.16
CA ASP A 287 -13.02 -38.78 -13.43
C ASP A 287 -11.59 -39.10 -12.92
N ALA A 288 -11.18 -40.36 -13.02
CA ALA A 288 -9.86 -40.83 -12.56
C ALA A 288 -8.67 -40.15 -13.28
N ASP A 289 -8.94 -39.49 -14.42
CA ASP A 289 -7.97 -38.74 -15.20
C ASP A 289 -8.08 -37.21 -14.96
N GLY A 290 -8.85 -36.80 -13.96
CA GLY A 290 -8.96 -35.42 -13.49
C GLY A 290 -9.79 -34.49 -14.37
N ARG A 291 -10.56 -35.02 -15.34
CA ARG A 291 -11.43 -34.23 -16.21
C ARG A 291 -12.81 -34.06 -15.58
N PHE A 292 -13.39 -32.87 -15.75
CA PHE A 292 -14.75 -32.60 -15.31
C PHE A 292 -15.74 -33.43 -16.14
N SER A 293 -16.46 -34.34 -15.48
CA SER A 293 -17.52 -35.13 -16.09
C SER A 293 -18.68 -34.21 -16.49
N LYS A 294 -19.00 -34.14 -17.79
CA LYS A 294 -20.22 -33.48 -18.25
C LYS A 294 -21.43 -34.35 -17.85
N ASN A 295 -22.22 -33.86 -16.91
CA ASN A 295 -23.67 -34.09 -16.96
C ASN A 295 -24.30 -33.00 -17.82
#